data_AF-A0A1W6NWW2-F1
#
_entry.id   AF-A0A1W6NWW2-F1
#
_cell.length_a   1.000
_cell.length_b   1.000
_cell.length_c   1.000
_cell.angle_alpha   90.00
_cell.angle_beta   90.00
_cell.angle_gamma   90.00
#
_symmetry.space_group_name_H-M   'P 1'
#
loop_
_entity.id
_entity.type
_entity.pdbx_description
1 polymer ?
#
loop_
_entity_poly.entity_id
_entity_poly.type
_entity_poly.pdbx_seq_one_letter_code
_entity_poly.pdbx_strand_id
1 'polypeptide(L)'
;MADEQRWQAAACTGARTKDMKMQQRKLGSSGLTTAPLVLGGNVFGWTIDAPTSFDVLDAFVDHGFNAIDTADVYSAWVPGNKGGESETIIGKWLKARPGMREKVTLFTKVGSQMGPADAVPPHKGLSARWITTAVEDSLKRLGIETIDLYFSHWPDPDTPYEETLRAYEGLLQAGKVRAIGASNLDADQLGESLRVAKAHGLPSYQVLQPGYNLYDRTPFEGALADLCQSEGIGVVVYYALASGFLSGKYRSEADLDKSKRGGGVKKYLTPRGLRILDALDAVASAHGASSAEIALAWLMAQPAVTAPIASATSTAQIASFARAAALTLTADQLAALGDASRPE
;
A
#
# COMPACT_ATOMS: atom_id res chain seq x y z
N MET A 1 8.39 28.26 -31.51
CA MET A 1 7.32 27.86 -32.42
C MET A 1 7.64 26.63 -33.30
N ALA A 2 8.91 26.25 -33.53
CA ALA A 2 9.26 25.01 -34.26
C ALA A 2 9.47 23.78 -33.35
N ASP A 3 9.64 23.95 -32.03
CA ASP A 3 9.82 22.85 -31.07
C ASP A 3 8.51 22.30 -30.47
N GLU A 4 7.42 23.07 -30.49
CA GLU A 4 6.10 22.65 -30.00
C GLU A 4 5.41 21.66 -30.93
N GLN A 5 5.65 21.74 -32.24
CA GLN A 5 5.07 20.81 -33.22
C GLN A 5 5.77 19.45 -33.24
N ARG A 6 6.98 19.33 -32.66
CA ARG A 6 7.68 18.04 -32.52
C ARG A 6 7.13 17.18 -31.39
N TRP A 7 6.44 17.76 -30.41
CA TRP A 7 5.81 17.02 -29.31
C TRP A 7 4.49 16.36 -29.71
N GLN A 8 3.71 16.94 -30.62
CA GLN A 8 2.40 16.41 -31.01
C GLN A 8 2.47 15.22 -31.99
N ALA A 9 3.52 15.10 -32.80
CA ALA A 9 3.65 14.01 -33.78
C ALA A 9 4.20 12.69 -33.20
N ALA A 10 4.64 12.70 -31.94
CA ALA A 10 5.32 11.57 -31.30
C ALA A 10 4.38 10.56 -30.59
N ALA A 11 3.07 10.85 -30.54
CA ALA A 11 2.06 10.07 -29.82
C ALA A 11 1.51 8.84 -30.58
N CYS A 12 1.98 8.58 -31.81
CA CYS A 12 1.49 7.47 -32.62
C CYS A 12 2.62 6.50 -33.04
N THR A 13 3.26 5.82 -32.08
CA THR A 13 3.90 4.50 -32.31
C THR A 13 4.26 3.88 -30.96
N GLY A 14 3.76 2.67 -30.67
CA GLY A 14 3.87 1.96 -29.39
C GLY A 14 5.27 1.41 -29.06
N ALA A 15 6.31 2.23 -29.18
CA ALA A 15 7.69 1.85 -28.86
C ALA A 15 8.40 3.00 -28.11
N ARG A 16 8.00 3.26 -26.85
CA ARG A 16 8.75 4.17 -25.95
C ARG A 16 8.58 3.88 -24.46
N THR A 17 8.38 2.62 -24.06
CA THR A 17 8.27 2.24 -22.64
C THR A 17 9.61 1.91 -21.96
N LYS A 18 10.75 1.91 -22.67
CA LYS A 18 12.03 1.44 -22.10
C LYS A 18 12.86 2.45 -21.31
N ASP A 19 12.57 3.75 -21.35
CA ASP A 19 13.43 4.77 -20.71
C ASP A 19 12.69 5.88 -19.93
N MET A 20 11.43 5.66 -19.52
CA MET A 20 10.84 6.50 -18.47
C MET A 20 11.34 6.01 -17.11
N LYS A 21 12.38 6.67 -16.58
CA LYS A 21 12.83 6.42 -15.22
C LYS A 21 11.69 6.77 -14.26
N MET A 22 11.10 5.76 -13.62
CA MET A 22 9.99 5.94 -12.68
C MET A 22 10.38 6.92 -11.57
N GLN A 23 9.55 7.95 -11.37
CA GLN A 23 9.84 9.01 -10.42
C GLN A 23 9.83 8.45 -8.99
N GLN A 24 11.00 8.46 -8.36
CA GLN A 24 11.14 8.02 -6.98
C GLN A 24 10.62 9.10 -6.02
N ARG A 25 9.91 8.67 -4.98
CA ARG A 25 9.34 9.50 -3.93
C ARG A 25 9.92 9.07 -2.58
N LYS A 26 10.29 10.03 -1.74
CA LYS A 26 10.78 9.73 -0.38
C LYS A 26 9.64 9.21 0.48
N LEU A 27 9.90 8.15 1.25
CA LEU A 27 8.98 7.65 2.27
C LEU A 27 9.17 8.45 3.56
N GLY A 28 8.65 9.68 3.57
CA GLY A 28 8.81 10.60 4.67
C GLY A 28 10.28 10.83 5.04
N SER A 29 10.56 10.81 6.34
CA SER A 29 11.90 10.95 6.93
C SER A 29 12.69 9.63 7.04
N SER A 30 12.17 8.51 6.51
CA SER A 30 12.78 7.17 6.70
C SER A 30 14.10 6.93 5.97
N GLY A 31 14.47 7.81 5.04
CA GLY A 31 15.61 7.58 4.13
C GLY A 31 15.35 6.54 3.04
N LEU A 32 14.16 5.92 3.00
CA LEU A 32 13.73 5.02 1.94
C LEU A 32 13.03 5.79 0.81
N THR A 33 12.99 5.19 -0.38
CA THR A 33 12.27 5.72 -1.54
C THR A 33 11.43 4.65 -2.21
N THR A 34 10.30 5.06 -2.78
CA THR A 34 9.43 4.20 -3.57
C THR A 34 9.14 4.84 -4.93
N ALA A 35 8.98 4.03 -5.96
CA ALA A 35 8.21 4.37 -7.14
C ALA A 35 6.78 4.78 -6.72
N PRO A 36 5.99 5.47 -7.56
CA PRO A 36 4.76 6.13 -7.13
C PRO A 36 3.61 5.15 -6.82
N LEU A 37 3.86 3.84 -6.76
CA LEU A 37 2.90 2.81 -6.36
C LEU A 37 3.63 1.68 -5.61
N VAL A 38 2.95 1.10 -4.62
CA VAL A 38 3.40 -0.04 -3.83
C VAL A 38 2.55 -1.27 -4.18
N LEU A 39 3.17 -2.42 -4.40
CA LEU A 39 2.46 -3.66 -4.67
C LEU A 39 1.97 -4.31 -3.37
N GLY A 40 0.67 -4.47 -3.21
CA GLY A 40 0.07 -5.18 -2.07
C GLY A 40 0.11 -6.70 -2.26
N GLY A 41 0.81 -7.41 -1.36
CA GLY A 41 0.98 -8.86 -1.35
C GLY A 41 -0.17 -9.66 -0.74
N ASN A 42 -1.25 -9.00 -0.29
CA ASN A 42 -2.41 -9.68 0.29
C ASN A 42 -3.15 -10.65 -0.65
N VAL A 43 -2.77 -10.73 -1.93
CA VAL A 43 -3.31 -11.70 -2.91
C VAL A 43 -2.50 -13.00 -2.98
N PHE A 44 -1.25 -12.99 -2.52
CA PHE A 44 -0.30 -14.10 -2.66
C PHE A 44 -0.69 -15.24 -1.71
N GLY A 45 -0.85 -16.45 -2.26
CA GLY A 45 -1.27 -17.62 -1.48
C GLY A 45 -2.76 -17.60 -1.12
N TRP A 46 -3.55 -16.75 -1.79
CA TRP A 46 -5.00 -16.69 -1.66
C TRP A 46 -5.70 -16.56 -3.00
N THR A 47 -5.57 -15.39 -3.64
CA THR A 47 -6.25 -15.10 -4.90
C THR A 47 -5.45 -15.67 -6.06
N ILE A 48 -4.12 -15.63 -5.96
CA ILE A 48 -3.19 -16.20 -6.92
C ILE A 48 -2.23 -17.16 -6.22
N ASP A 49 -1.80 -18.18 -6.96
CA ASP A 49 -0.84 -19.19 -6.51
C ASP A 49 0.61 -18.66 -6.58
N ALA A 50 1.57 -19.47 -6.12
CA ALA A 50 2.97 -19.06 -6.09
C ALA A 50 3.56 -18.77 -7.49
N PRO A 51 3.37 -19.61 -8.53
CA PRO A 51 3.84 -19.29 -9.88
C PRO A 51 3.31 -17.95 -10.41
N THR A 52 1.99 -17.72 -10.31
CA THR A 52 1.39 -16.46 -10.77
C THR A 52 1.88 -15.27 -9.94
N SER A 53 2.12 -15.47 -8.64
CA SER A 53 2.71 -14.43 -7.79
C SER A 53 4.11 -14.04 -8.25
N PHE A 54 4.92 -15.00 -8.70
CA PHE A 54 6.26 -14.73 -9.23
C PHE A 54 6.18 -13.91 -10.52
N ASP A 55 5.28 -14.27 -11.43
CA ASP A 55 5.09 -13.51 -12.68
C ASP A 55 4.67 -12.06 -12.40
N VAL A 56 3.79 -11.85 -11.42
CA VAL A 56 3.37 -10.51 -10.97
C VAL A 56 4.52 -9.72 -10.35
N LEU A 57 5.34 -10.36 -9.50
CA LEU A 57 6.49 -9.73 -8.85
C LEU A 57 7.59 -9.38 -9.88
N ASP A 58 7.90 -10.29 -10.81
CA ASP A 58 8.85 -10.08 -11.90
C ASP A 58 8.39 -8.89 -12.77
N ALA A 59 7.14 -8.91 -13.22
CA ALA A 59 6.57 -7.82 -14.03
C ALA A 59 6.59 -6.47 -13.28
N PHE A 60 6.35 -6.47 -11.96
CA PHE A 60 6.33 -5.25 -11.17
C PHE A 60 7.70 -4.56 -11.16
N VAL A 61 8.77 -5.35 -10.96
CA VAL A 61 10.14 -4.84 -11.01
C VAL A 61 10.54 -4.45 -12.44
N ASP A 62 10.15 -5.23 -13.45
CA ASP A 62 10.44 -4.93 -14.87
C ASP A 62 9.81 -3.61 -15.34
N HIS A 63 8.66 -3.23 -14.76
CA HIS A 63 8.03 -1.92 -14.99
C HIS A 63 8.67 -0.78 -14.18
N GLY A 64 9.75 -1.02 -13.43
CA GLY A 64 10.50 -0.01 -12.70
C GLY A 64 9.91 0.35 -11.33
N PHE A 65 8.94 -0.41 -10.82
CA PHE A 65 8.49 -0.29 -9.44
C PHE A 65 9.39 -1.09 -8.50
N ASN A 66 9.38 -0.74 -7.20
CA ASN A 66 10.33 -1.29 -6.24
C ASN A 66 9.76 -1.59 -4.85
N ALA A 67 8.57 -1.12 -4.47
CA ALA A 67 8.04 -1.31 -3.12
C ALA A 67 6.99 -2.44 -3.07
N ILE A 68 7.17 -3.40 -2.17
CA ILE A 68 6.26 -4.52 -1.94
C ILE A 68 5.79 -4.49 -0.49
N ASP A 69 4.48 -4.50 -0.28
CA ASP A 69 3.85 -4.52 1.03
C ASP A 69 3.26 -5.90 1.34
N THR A 70 3.64 -6.50 2.48
CA THR A 70 3.04 -7.74 3.00
C THR A 70 2.75 -7.57 4.50
N ALA A 71 2.28 -8.62 5.18
CA ALA A 71 2.17 -8.68 6.63
C ALA A 71 2.36 -10.12 7.11
N ASP A 72 2.73 -10.29 8.38
CA ASP A 72 2.81 -11.59 9.04
C ASP A 72 1.50 -12.40 8.92
N VAL A 73 0.35 -11.73 9.05
CA VAL A 73 -0.97 -12.37 9.01
C VAL A 73 -1.45 -12.70 7.61
N TYR A 74 -0.78 -12.26 6.54
CA TYR A 74 -1.29 -12.48 5.18
C TYR A 74 -1.06 -13.93 4.75
N SER A 75 -2.08 -14.76 4.53
CA SER A 75 -3.54 -14.47 4.45
C SER A 75 -4.39 -15.41 5.33
N ALA A 76 -4.30 -15.26 6.65
CA ALA A 76 -4.94 -16.11 7.66
C ALA A 76 -6.48 -16.12 7.63
N TRP A 77 -7.13 -15.16 6.96
CA TRP A 77 -8.60 -15.14 6.78
C TRP A 77 -9.10 -16.18 5.78
N VAL A 78 -8.20 -16.87 5.09
CA VAL A 78 -8.54 -17.88 4.08
C VAL A 78 -8.61 -19.26 4.74
N PRO A 79 -9.70 -20.03 4.57
CA PRO A 79 -9.76 -21.40 5.07
C PRO A 79 -8.56 -22.24 4.60
N GLY A 80 -7.84 -22.84 5.55
CA GLY A 80 -6.63 -23.64 5.30
C GLY A 80 -5.31 -22.87 5.40
N ASN A 81 -5.34 -21.53 5.41
CA ASN A 81 -4.18 -20.70 5.67
C ASN A 81 -4.02 -20.45 7.19
N LYS A 82 -2.81 -20.09 7.61
CA LYS A 82 -2.46 -19.80 9.01
C LYS A 82 -1.78 -18.44 9.21
N GLY A 83 -1.55 -17.69 8.13
CA GLY A 83 -0.72 -16.49 8.13
C GLY A 83 0.72 -16.79 7.67
N GLY A 84 1.36 -15.80 7.09
CA GLY A 84 2.73 -15.86 6.59
C GLY A 84 2.85 -16.42 5.18
N GLU A 85 1.73 -16.76 4.52
CA GLU A 85 1.73 -17.27 3.15
C GLU A 85 2.34 -16.26 2.17
N SER A 86 1.95 -14.98 2.27
CA SER A 86 2.47 -13.92 1.40
C SER A 86 3.98 -13.73 1.57
N GLU A 87 4.45 -13.64 2.82
CA GLU A 87 5.89 -13.55 3.13
C GLU A 87 6.65 -14.78 2.61
N THR A 88 6.11 -15.98 2.80
CA THR A 88 6.74 -17.22 2.33
C THR A 88 6.86 -17.25 0.80
N ILE A 89 5.86 -16.75 0.07
CA ILE A 89 5.89 -16.67 -1.39
C ILE A 89 6.92 -15.64 -1.84
N ILE A 90 6.95 -14.45 -1.23
CA ILE A 90 7.96 -13.43 -1.53
C ILE A 90 9.37 -13.96 -1.24
N GLY A 91 9.59 -14.66 -0.13
CA GLY A 91 10.88 -15.25 0.20
C GLY A 91 11.32 -16.32 -0.79
N LYS A 92 10.40 -17.18 -1.25
CA LYS A 92 10.68 -18.14 -2.33
C LYS A 92 11.02 -17.43 -3.64
N TRP A 93 10.35 -16.33 -3.96
CA TRP A 93 10.64 -15.53 -5.15
C TRP A 93 12.03 -14.90 -5.09
N LEU A 94 12.40 -14.29 -3.96
CA LEU A 94 13.74 -13.75 -3.74
C LEU A 94 14.83 -14.83 -3.91
N LYS A 95 14.59 -16.03 -3.36
CA LYS A 95 15.51 -17.17 -3.53
C LYS A 95 15.62 -17.62 -4.99
N ALA A 96 14.51 -17.60 -5.74
CA ALA A 96 14.45 -18.01 -7.13
C ALA A 96 14.94 -16.93 -8.12
N ARG A 97 15.13 -15.68 -7.66
CA ARG A 97 15.58 -14.53 -8.45
C ARG A 97 16.76 -13.83 -7.74
N PRO A 98 17.98 -14.38 -7.82
CA PRO A 98 19.15 -13.75 -7.22
C PRO A 98 19.34 -12.31 -7.72
N GLY A 99 19.71 -11.40 -6.81
CA GLY A 99 19.88 -9.97 -7.12
C GLY A 99 18.58 -9.14 -7.04
N MET A 100 17.45 -9.76 -6.69
CA MET A 100 16.17 -9.07 -6.62
C MET A 100 15.94 -8.38 -5.26
N ARG A 101 16.57 -8.88 -4.19
CA ARG A 101 16.49 -8.28 -2.85
C ARG A 101 16.99 -6.84 -2.86
N GLU A 102 18.02 -6.54 -3.63
CA GLU A 102 18.67 -5.24 -3.76
C GLU A 102 17.83 -4.27 -4.62
N LYS A 103 16.88 -4.79 -5.40
CA LYS A 103 16.00 -4.00 -6.27
C LYS A 103 14.69 -3.61 -5.61
N VAL A 104 14.33 -4.25 -4.50
CA VAL A 104 13.05 -4.02 -3.82
C VAL A 104 13.22 -3.43 -2.43
N THR A 105 12.27 -2.59 -2.06
CA THR A 105 12.01 -2.14 -0.70
C THR A 105 10.85 -2.96 -0.16
N LEU A 106 11.10 -3.74 0.88
CA LEU A 106 10.11 -4.68 1.40
C LEU A 106 9.51 -4.19 2.72
N PHE A 107 8.18 -4.12 2.75
CA PHE A 107 7.43 -3.78 3.94
C PHE A 107 6.76 -5.03 4.52
N THR A 108 6.80 -5.19 5.84
CA THR A 108 5.93 -6.14 6.54
C THR A 108 5.41 -5.55 7.84
N LYS A 109 4.53 -6.27 8.54
CA LYS A 109 3.76 -5.76 9.68
C LYS A 109 3.62 -6.79 10.77
N VAL A 110 3.40 -6.29 11.99
CA VAL A 110 3.11 -7.06 13.20
C VAL A 110 1.89 -6.50 13.93
N GLY A 111 1.18 -7.37 14.64
CA GLY A 111 0.17 -6.97 15.62
C GLY A 111 -1.22 -7.51 15.33
N SER A 112 -1.45 -7.99 14.10
CA SER A 112 -2.62 -8.82 13.80
C SER A 112 -2.54 -10.17 14.53
N GLN A 113 -3.71 -10.79 14.75
CA GLN A 113 -3.78 -12.11 15.37
C GLN A 113 -3.14 -13.17 14.48
N MET A 114 -2.09 -13.81 14.99
CA MET A 114 -1.44 -14.97 14.40
C MET A 114 -1.83 -16.23 15.16
N GLY A 115 -2.15 -17.31 14.45
CA GLY A 115 -2.55 -18.58 15.09
C GLY A 115 -3.84 -18.48 15.93
N PRO A 116 -4.05 -19.42 16.86
CA PRO A 116 -5.27 -19.48 17.67
C PRO A 116 -5.47 -18.25 18.55
N ALA A 117 -6.72 -17.76 18.62
CA ALA A 117 -7.08 -16.57 19.38
C ALA A 117 -6.93 -16.74 20.91
N ASP A 118 -6.91 -17.99 21.38
CA ASP A 118 -6.76 -18.40 22.78
C ASP A 118 -5.31 -18.75 23.17
N ALA A 119 -4.34 -18.49 22.29
CA ALA A 119 -2.93 -18.70 22.61
C ALA A 119 -2.49 -17.88 23.85
N VAL A 120 -1.76 -18.51 24.77
CA VAL A 120 -1.21 -17.87 25.97
C VAL A 120 0.31 -18.07 26.04
N PRO A 121 1.11 -17.00 26.02
CA PRO A 121 0.71 -15.59 25.81
C PRO A 121 0.20 -15.33 24.36
N PRO A 122 -0.62 -14.29 24.13
CA PRO A 122 -1.22 -14.03 22.82
C PRO A 122 -0.21 -13.80 21.71
N HIS A 123 -0.52 -14.26 20.50
CA HIS A 123 0.27 -14.04 19.29
C HIS A 123 -0.28 -12.85 18.50
N LYS A 124 -0.41 -11.69 19.16
CA LYS A 124 -0.99 -10.44 18.64
C LYS A 124 -0.49 -9.22 19.41
N GLY A 125 -0.84 -8.03 18.93
CA GLY A 125 -0.55 -6.76 19.62
C GLY A 125 0.90 -6.29 19.45
N LEU A 126 1.27 -5.29 20.23
CA LEU A 126 2.51 -4.53 20.07
C LEU A 126 3.42 -4.59 21.31
N SER A 127 3.21 -5.58 22.19
CA SER A 127 4.14 -5.89 23.29
C SER A 127 5.55 -6.14 22.76
N ALA A 128 6.57 -5.73 23.53
CA ALA A 128 7.97 -5.88 23.14
C ALA A 128 8.33 -7.35 22.86
N ARG A 129 7.76 -8.27 23.65
CA ARG A 129 7.89 -9.72 23.44
C ARG A 129 7.39 -10.12 22.06
N TRP A 130 6.16 -9.73 21.70
CA TRP A 130 5.57 -10.18 20.45
C TRP A 130 6.23 -9.54 19.23
N ILE A 131 6.56 -8.24 19.27
CA ILE A 131 7.32 -7.57 18.21
C ILE A 131 8.65 -8.29 17.94
N THR A 132 9.38 -8.63 19.00
CA THR A 132 10.68 -9.31 18.89
C THR A 132 10.55 -10.75 18.36
N THR A 133 9.49 -11.46 18.72
CA THR A 133 9.22 -12.80 18.16
C THR A 133 8.78 -12.73 16.69
N ALA A 134 7.81 -11.86 16.38
CA ALA A 134 7.17 -11.80 15.07
C ALA A 134 8.13 -11.32 13.98
N VAL A 135 9.10 -10.45 14.30
CA VAL A 135 10.11 -10.01 13.33
C VAL A 135 11.02 -11.17 12.91
N GLU A 136 11.45 -12.03 13.84
CA GLU A 136 12.26 -13.22 13.52
C GLU A 136 11.51 -14.18 12.61
N ASP A 137 10.24 -14.42 12.93
CA ASP A 137 9.38 -15.28 12.15
C ASP A 137 9.17 -14.73 10.73
N SER A 138 9.03 -13.41 10.60
CA SER A 138 8.88 -12.72 9.32
C SER A 138 10.18 -12.79 8.50
N LEU A 139 11.32 -12.46 9.10
CA LEU A 139 12.65 -12.58 8.49
C LEU A 139 12.92 -14.00 7.99
N LYS A 140 12.57 -15.01 8.79
CA LYS A 140 12.69 -16.42 8.42
C LYS A 140 11.81 -16.81 7.23
N ARG A 141 10.54 -16.38 7.20
CA ARG A 141 9.63 -16.66 6.07
C ARG A 141 10.10 -15.98 4.78
N LEU A 142 10.58 -14.75 4.91
CA LEU A 142 11.12 -13.96 3.80
C LEU A 142 12.51 -14.45 3.35
N GLY A 143 13.25 -15.13 4.22
CA GLY A 143 14.62 -15.58 3.94
C GLY A 143 15.60 -14.41 3.77
N ILE A 144 15.43 -13.35 4.57
CA ILE A 144 16.26 -12.14 4.56
C ILE A 144 16.73 -11.80 5.97
N GLU A 145 17.76 -10.98 6.08
CA GLU A 145 18.32 -10.55 7.38
C GLU A 145 17.75 -9.20 7.86
N THR A 146 17.26 -8.38 6.92
CA THR A 146 16.76 -7.03 7.23
C THR A 146 15.49 -6.72 6.43
N ILE A 147 14.46 -6.29 7.15
CA ILE A 147 13.23 -5.69 6.59
C ILE A 147 13.48 -4.19 6.35
N ASP A 148 13.04 -3.65 5.20
CA ASP A 148 13.25 -2.23 4.94
C ASP A 148 12.32 -1.36 5.79
N LEU A 149 11.03 -1.68 5.85
CA LEU A 149 10.04 -0.96 6.64
C LEU A 149 9.13 -1.91 7.42
N TYR A 150 9.13 -1.80 8.75
CA TYR A 150 8.33 -2.66 9.62
C TYR A 150 7.21 -1.86 10.31
N PHE A 151 5.98 -2.32 10.15
CA PHE A 151 4.80 -1.61 10.63
C PHE A 151 4.18 -2.23 11.89
N SER A 152 3.77 -1.38 12.82
CA SER A 152 2.68 -1.69 13.74
C SER A 152 1.37 -1.73 12.94
N HIS A 153 0.74 -2.90 12.82
CA HIS A 153 -0.40 -3.13 11.93
C HIS A 153 -1.71 -2.52 12.48
N TRP A 154 -1.88 -2.51 13.80
CA TRP A 154 -3.09 -2.00 14.48
C TRP A 154 -2.69 -1.22 15.73
N PRO A 155 -3.50 -0.24 16.18
CA PRO A 155 -3.40 0.28 17.53
C PRO A 155 -3.51 -0.86 18.55
N ASP A 156 -2.74 -0.77 19.64
CA ASP A 156 -2.81 -1.70 20.75
C ASP A 156 -3.04 -0.93 22.06
N PRO A 157 -4.28 -0.90 22.58
CA PRO A 157 -4.59 -0.16 23.81
C PRO A 157 -3.99 -0.82 25.06
N ASP A 158 -3.56 -2.08 24.97
CA ASP A 158 -3.04 -2.84 26.10
C ASP A 158 -1.51 -2.66 26.26
N THR A 159 -0.83 -2.10 25.25
CA THR A 159 0.62 -1.87 25.28
C THR A 159 0.95 -0.37 25.19
N PRO A 160 1.65 0.22 26.17
CA PRO A 160 2.11 1.60 26.08
C PRO A 160 3.07 1.83 24.90
N TYR A 161 2.97 2.99 24.23
CA TYR A 161 3.87 3.33 23.12
C TYR A 161 5.35 3.28 23.50
N GLU A 162 5.72 3.59 24.75
CA GLU A 162 7.12 3.51 25.19
C GLU A 162 7.67 2.08 25.05
N GLU A 163 6.91 1.06 25.44
CA GLU A 163 7.31 -0.35 25.32
C GLU A 163 7.48 -0.73 23.84
N THR A 164 6.48 -0.41 23.01
CA THR A 164 6.51 -0.67 21.57
C THR A 164 7.71 0.00 20.89
N LEU A 165 7.96 1.28 21.18
CA LEU A 165 9.04 2.04 20.55
C LEU A 165 10.43 1.59 21.05
N ARG A 166 10.57 1.14 22.30
CA ARG A 166 11.79 0.48 22.80
C ARG A 166 12.06 -0.85 22.10
N ALA A 167 11.02 -1.63 21.82
CA ALA A 167 11.18 -2.86 21.03
C ALA A 167 11.72 -2.53 19.63
N TYR A 168 11.12 -1.55 18.95
CA TYR A 168 11.60 -1.08 17.65
C TYR A 168 13.02 -0.52 17.68
N GLU A 169 13.38 0.23 18.73
CA GLU A 169 14.76 0.71 18.94
C GLU A 169 15.76 -0.45 18.94
N GLY A 170 15.46 -1.52 19.69
CA GLY A 170 16.27 -2.73 19.71
C GLY A 170 16.40 -3.39 18.33
N LEU A 171 15.32 -3.44 17.55
CA LEU A 171 15.33 -4.00 16.19
C LEU A 171 16.15 -3.15 15.20
N LEU A 172 16.06 -1.82 15.31
CA LEU A 172 16.85 -0.88 14.51
C LEU A 172 18.34 -1.02 14.83
N GLN A 173 18.71 -1.03 16.12
CA GLN A 173 20.09 -1.20 16.57
C GLN A 173 20.67 -2.56 16.15
N ALA A 174 19.85 -3.61 16.15
CA ALA A 174 20.23 -4.94 15.68
C ALA A 174 20.30 -5.07 14.15
N GLY A 175 19.92 -4.04 13.38
CA GLY A 175 19.92 -4.08 11.91
C GLY A 175 18.83 -4.97 11.30
N LYS A 176 17.84 -5.40 12.08
CA LYS A 176 16.74 -6.26 11.62
C LYS A 176 15.68 -5.51 10.84
N VAL A 177 15.54 -4.21 11.12
CA VAL A 177 14.66 -3.29 10.39
C VAL A 177 15.44 -2.01 10.07
N ARG A 178 15.15 -1.36 8.93
CA ARG A 178 15.80 -0.08 8.57
C ARG A 178 14.98 1.13 8.98
N ALA A 179 13.65 1.01 8.92
CA ALA A 179 12.70 2.04 9.29
C ALA A 179 11.45 1.42 9.92
N ILE A 180 10.71 2.24 10.65
CA ILE A 180 9.47 1.84 11.31
C ILE A 180 8.29 2.72 10.88
N GLY A 181 7.12 2.10 10.82
CA GLY A 181 5.87 2.77 10.51
C GLY A 181 4.71 2.27 11.38
N ALA A 182 3.58 2.93 11.24
CA ALA A 182 2.32 2.49 11.86
C ALA A 182 1.21 2.42 10.82
N SER A 183 0.20 1.62 11.08
CA SER A 183 -1.00 1.50 10.28
C SER A 183 -2.21 1.66 11.18
N ASN A 184 -3.29 2.24 10.65
CA ASN A 184 -4.58 2.38 11.33
C ASN A 184 -4.58 3.20 12.62
N LEU A 185 -3.55 4.02 12.88
CA LEU A 185 -3.60 5.02 13.93
C LEU A 185 -4.41 6.24 13.45
N ASP A 186 -5.22 6.80 14.35
CA ASP A 186 -5.80 8.14 14.17
C ASP A 186 -4.80 9.26 14.53
N ALA A 187 -5.22 10.52 14.39
CA ALA A 187 -4.36 11.68 14.65
C ALA A 187 -3.89 11.78 16.11
N ASP A 188 -4.78 11.44 17.06
CA ASP A 188 -4.47 11.52 18.48
C ASP A 188 -3.48 10.42 18.87
N GLN A 189 -3.70 9.20 18.38
CA GLN A 189 -2.82 8.06 18.57
C GLN A 189 -1.44 8.26 17.95
N LEU A 190 -1.38 8.75 16.71
CA LEU A 190 -0.11 9.07 16.07
C LEU A 190 0.61 10.19 16.84
N GLY A 191 -0.09 11.28 17.17
CA GLY A 191 0.47 12.39 17.95
C GLY A 191 0.98 11.97 19.33
N GLU A 192 0.27 11.07 20.02
CA GLU A 192 0.71 10.46 21.28
C GLU A 192 2.02 9.71 21.10
N SER A 193 2.10 8.83 20.09
CA SER A 193 3.30 8.04 19.83
C SER A 193 4.53 8.91 19.56
N LEU A 194 4.37 10.01 18.81
CA LEU A 194 5.44 10.97 18.51
C LEU A 194 5.91 11.71 19.77
N ARG A 195 4.97 12.08 20.65
CA ARG A 195 5.30 12.77 21.90
C ARG A 195 6.05 11.85 22.85
N VAL A 196 5.62 10.60 22.97
CA VAL A 196 6.34 9.57 23.76
C VAL A 196 7.73 9.35 23.18
N ALA A 197 7.86 9.22 21.86
CA ALA A 197 9.16 9.06 21.21
C ALA A 197 10.11 10.21 21.58
N LYS A 198 9.63 11.46 21.45
CA LYS A 198 10.39 12.65 21.79
C LYS A 198 10.76 12.73 23.28
N ALA A 199 9.81 12.45 24.18
CA ALA A 199 10.02 12.56 25.62
C ALA A 199 11.07 11.57 26.14
N HIS A 200 11.16 10.38 25.54
CA HIS A 200 12.05 9.31 25.97
C HIS A 200 13.30 9.15 25.08
N GLY A 201 13.45 9.97 24.03
CA GLY A 201 14.57 9.87 23.09
C GLY A 201 14.53 8.59 22.23
N LEU A 202 13.33 8.06 21.97
CA LEU A 202 13.10 6.83 21.22
C LEU A 202 12.86 7.11 19.72
N PRO A 203 13.02 6.10 18.84
CA PRO A 203 12.67 6.23 17.44
C PRO A 203 11.18 6.58 17.27
N SER A 204 10.88 7.38 16.25
CA SER A 204 9.51 7.74 15.86
C SER A 204 9.08 6.98 14.60
N TYR A 205 7.77 6.77 14.44
CA TYR A 205 7.20 6.27 13.19
C TYR A 205 7.45 7.27 12.06
N GLN A 206 7.99 6.78 10.94
CA GLN A 206 8.38 7.62 9.79
C GLN A 206 7.41 7.47 8.60
N VAL A 207 6.57 6.45 8.63
CA VAL A 207 5.56 6.15 7.61
C VAL A 207 4.25 5.74 8.26
N LEU A 208 3.14 6.29 7.78
CA LEU A 208 1.79 5.88 8.12
C LEU A 208 1.18 5.08 6.95
N GLN A 209 0.45 4.01 7.27
CA GLN A 209 -0.33 3.24 6.31
C GLN A 209 -1.84 3.27 6.64
N PRO A 210 -2.59 4.31 6.22
CA PRO A 210 -4.03 4.40 6.46
C PRO A 210 -4.84 3.87 5.27
N GLY A 211 -6.13 3.63 5.49
CA GLY A 211 -7.09 3.40 4.40
C GLY A 211 -7.49 4.74 3.77
N TYR A 212 -7.30 4.88 2.46
CA TYR A 212 -7.71 6.09 1.74
C TYR A 212 -7.92 5.81 0.25
N ASN A 213 -9.08 6.21 -0.27
CA ASN A 213 -9.44 6.14 -1.67
C ASN A 213 -10.58 7.15 -1.98
N LEU A 214 -11.02 7.24 -3.23
CA LEU A 214 -12.11 8.15 -3.60
C LEU A 214 -13.39 7.92 -2.77
N TYR A 215 -13.70 6.70 -2.34
CA TYR A 215 -14.87 6.48 -1.49
C TYR A 215 -14.57 6.72 -0.01
N ASP A 216 -13.51 6.11 0.51
CA ASP A 216 -13.13 6.12 1.93
C ASP A 216 -12.13 7.27 2.19
N ARG A 217 -12.64 8.47 2.50
CA ARG A 217 -11.83 9.71 2.63
C ARG A 217 -11.66 10.19 4.08
N THR A 218 -12.77 10.23 4.81
CA THR A 218 -12.87 10.86 6.14
C THR A 218 -11.87 10.38 7.19
N PRO A 219 -11.52 9.08 7.31
CA PRO A 219 -10.60 8.63 8.35
C PRO A 219 -9.17 9.17 8.22
N PHE A 220 -8.77 9.64 7.03
CA PHE A 220 -7.41 10.12 6.76
C PHE A 220 -7.33 11.63 6.56
N GLU A 221 -8.28 12.23 5.84
CA GLU A 221 -8.26 13.67 5.57
C GLU A 221 -8.42 14.52 6.86
N GLY A 222 -7.93 15.75 6.83
CA GLY A 222 -7.92 16.66 7.99
C GLY A 222 -6.75 16.38 8.92
N ALA A 223 -7.02 16.29 10.23
CA ALA A 223 -5.99 16.32 11.27
C ALA A 223 -4.88 15.26 11.10
N LEU A 224 -5.22 14.05 10.64
CA LEU A 224 -4.23 12.98 10.45
C LEU A 224 -3.31 13.26 9.26
N ALA A 225 -3.86 13.67 8.12
CA ALA A 225 -3.07 14.08 6.94
C ALA A 225 -2.23 15.34 7.22
N ASP A 226 -2.77 16.31 7.96
CA ASP A 226 -2.05 17.52 8.35
C ASP A 226 -0.87 17.19 9.27
N LEU A 227 -1.09 16.33 10.27
CA LEU A 227 -0.03 15.84 11.16
C LEU A 227 1.07 15.10 10.39
N CYS A 228 0.70 14.24 9.44
CA CYS A 228 1.70 13.54 8.62
C CYS A 228 2.57 14.51 7.83
N GLN A 229 1.96 15.54 7.23
CA GLN A 229 2.69 16.55 6.46
C GLN A 229 3.59 17.41 7.36
N SER A 230 3.11 17.86 8.52
CA SER A 230 3.89 18.71 9.43
C SER A 230 5.09 18.00 10.04
N GLU A 231 4.94 16.69 10.33
CA GLU A 231 5.98 15.87 10.95
C GLU A 231 6.88 15.14 9.91
N GLY A 232 6.63 15.36 8.62
CA GLY A 232 7.41 14.73 7.53
C GLY A 232 7.25 13.20 7.46
N ILE A 233 6.08 12.70 7.83
CA ILE A 233 5.72 11.28 7.81
C ILE A 233 5.24 10.90 6.40
N GLY A 234 5.83 9.85 5.82
CA GLY A 234 5.39 9.33 4.53
C GLY A 234 4.05 8.63 4.65
N VAL A 235 3.22 8.65 3.61
CA VAL A 235 1.90 8.00 3.66
C VAL A 235 1.75 7.03 2.50
N VAL A 236 1.55 5.75 2.82
CA VAL A 236 1.23 4.72 1.83
C VAL A 236 -0.19 4.22 2.05
N VAL A 237 -1.11 4.41 1.12
CA VAL A 237 -2.54 4.21 1.40
C VAL A 237 -3.05 2.87 0.89
N TYR A 238 -3.73 2.09 1.72
CA TYR A 238 -4.28 0.80 1.32
C TYR A 238 -5.70 0.91 0.73
N TYR A 239 -6.20 -0.20 0.15
CA TYR A 239 -7.53 -0.26 -0.46
C TYR A 239 -7.72 0.81 -1.54
N ALA A 240 -6.66 1.11 -2.29
CA ALA A 240 -6.64 2.15 -3.33
C ALA A 240 -7.79 2.05 -4.35
N LEU A 241 -8.30 0.84 -4.59
CA LEU A 241 -9.40 0.56 -5.51
C LEU A 241 -10.71 0.10 -4.82
N ALA A 242 -10.83 0.23 -3.50
CA ALA A 242 -12.01 -0.17 -2.72
C ALA A 242 -12.52 -1.59 -3.06
N SER A 243 -11.65 -2.60 -2.87
CA SER A 243 -11.91 -4.00 -3.27
C SER A 243 -12.22 -4.22 -4.76
N GLY A 244 -11.86 -3.26 -5.61
CA GLY A 244 -12.12 -3.26 -7.05
C GLY A 244 -13.39 -2.52 -7.45
N PHE A 245 -14.14 -1.92 -6.53
CA PHE A 245 -15.26 -1.04 -6.84
C PHE A 245 -14.85 0.09 -7.79
N LEU A 246 -13.77 0.81 -7.46
CA LEU A 246 -13.28 1.96 -8.24
C LEU A 246 -12.68 1.58 -9.61
N SER A 247 -12.67 0.30 -9.98
CA SER A 247 -12.37 -0.12 -11.36
C SER A 247 -13.57 0.04 -12.30
N GLY A 248 -14.76 0.36 -11.79
CA GLY A 248 -15.99 0.47 -12.56
C GLY A 248 -16.67 -0.87 -12.87
N LYS A 249 -16.06 -2.00 -12.53
CA LYS A 249 -16.60 -3.34 -12.84
C LYS A 249 -17.88 -3.70 -12.08
N TYR A 250 -18.18 -3.01 -10.97
CA TYR A 250 -19.36 -3.19 -10.14
C TYR A 250 -20.25 -1.96 -10.21
N ARG A 251 -21.44 -2.07 -10.83
CA ARG A 251 -22.42 -0.99 -11.00
C ARG A 251 -23.77 -1.32 -10.35
N SER A 252 -24.01 -2.59 -10.05
CA SER A 252 -25.22 -3.08 -9.40
C SER A 252 -24.92 -4.30 -8.53
N GLU A 253 -25.88 -4.72 -7.70
CA GLU A 253 -25.72 -5.94 -6.89
C GLU A 253 -25.54 -7.21 -7.77
N ALA A 254 -26.06 -7.20 -9.00
CA ALA A 254 -25.88 -8.30 -9.95
C ALA A 254 -24.41 -8.48 -10.40
N ASP A 255 -23.56 -7.47 -10.21
CA ASP A 255 -22.15 -7.53 -10.58
C ASP A 255 -21.26 -8.16 -9.50
N LEU A 256 -21.76 -8.38 -8.28
CA LEU A 256 -20.93 -8.76 -7.12
C LEU A 256 -20.18 -10.08 -7.34
N ASP A 257 -20.69 -11.00 -8.16
CA ASP A 257 -20.03 -12.28 -8.44
C ASP A 257 -18.89 -12.21 -9.47
N LYS A 258 -18.62 -11.03 -10.07
CA LYS A 258 -17.51 -10.85 -11.03
C LYS A 258 -16.12 -11.12 -10.44
N SER A 259 -15.97 -11.16 -9.12
CA SER A 259 -14.73 -11.65 -8.49
C SER A 259 -14.96 -12.14 -7.07
N LYS A 260 -14.03 -12.96 -6.56
CA LYS A 260 -14.01 -13.45 -5.17
C LYS A 260 -14.08 -12.33 -4.10
N ARG A 261 -13.78 -11.08 -4.48
CA ARG A 261 -13.79 -9.90 -3.58
C ARG A 261 -15.11 -9.14 -3.56
N GLY A 262 -16.08 -9.49 -4.42
CA GLY A 262 -17.29 -8.70 -4.58
C GLY A 262 -18.21 -8.68 -3.36
N GLY A 263 -18.16 -9.69 -2.47
CA GLY A 263 -18.93 -9.68 -1.23
C GLY A 263 -18.70 -8.42 -0.37
N GLY A 264 -17.48 -7.85 -0.38
CA GLY A 264 -17.15 -6.62 0.33
C GLY A 264 -17.50 -5.32 -0.40
N VAL A 265 -18.02 -5.40 -1.64
CA VAL A 265 -18.26 -4.24 -2.50
C VAL A 265 -19.67 -3.66 -2.33
N LYS A 266 -20.64 -4.43 -1.84
CA LYS A 266 -22.05 -3.99 -1.71
C LYS A 266 -22.19 -2.65 -0.98
N LYS A 267 -21.39 -2.41 0.06
CA LYS A 267 -21.37 -1.15 0.83
C LYS A 267 -21.01 0.11 0.01
N TYR A 268 -20.40 -0.06 -1.16
CA TYR A 268 -20.03 1.03 -2.07
C TYR A 268 -21.09 1.32 -3.13
N LEU A 269 -22.09 0.45 -3.31
CA LEU A 269 -23.19 0.62 -4.26
C LEU A 269 -24.26 1.57 -3.71
N THR A 270 -23.87 2.82 -3.48
CA THR A 270 -24.71 3.92 -3.00
C THR A 270 -24.83 5.01 -4.08
N PRO A 271 -25.78 5.96 -3.98
CA PRO A 271 -25.81 7.11 -4.88
C PRO A 271 -24.46 7.83 -4.95
N ARG A 272 -23.78 8.01 -3.81
CA ARG A 272 -22.41 8.56 -3.76
C ARG A 272 -21.41 7.71 -4.53
N GLY A 273 -21.43 6.39 -4.33
CA GLY A 273 -20.56 5.48 -5.06
C GLY A 273 -20.74 5.55 -6.57
N LEU A 274 -21.99 5.58 -7.05
CA LEU A 274 -22.30 5.68 -8.48
C LEU A 274 -21.85 7.03 -9.05
N ARG A 275 -22.07 8.15 -8.33
CA ARG A 275 -21.52 9.46 -8.72
C ARG A 275 -20.00 9.44 -8.89
N ILE A 276 -19.28 8.76 -7.99
CA ILE A 276 -17.82 8.60 -8.10
C ILE A 276 -17.45 7.83 -9.37
N LEU A 277 -18.17 6.74 -9.68
CA LEU A 277 -17.91 5.95 -10.88
C LEU A 277 -18.20 6.72 -12.17
N ASP A 278 -19.23 7.56 -12.19
CA ASP A 278 -19.55 8.40 -13.35
C ASP A 278 -18.45 9.46 -13.60
N ALA A 279 -17.94 10.08 -12.53
CA ALA A 279 -16.81 11.00 -12.63
C ALA A 279 -15.53 10.30 -13.11
N LEU A 280 -15.27 9.09 -12.62
CA LEU A 280 -14.15 8.28 -13.09
C LEU A 280 -14.27 7.95 -14.59
N ASP A 281 -15.45 7.59 -15.06
CA ASP A 281 -15.67 7.26 -16.49
C ASP A 281 -15.44 8.47 -17.39
N ALA A 282 -15.90 9.65 -16.97
CA ALA A 282 -15.70 10.89 -17.70
C ALA A 282 -14.21 11.23 -17.86
N VAL A 283 -13.43 11.15 -16.77
CA VAL A 283 -11.99 11.40 -16.79
C VAL A 283 -11.24 10.30 -17.55
N ALA A 284 -11.64 9.03 -17.38
CA ALA A 284 -11.05 7.89 -18.06
C ALA A 284 -11.16 8.01 -19.58
N SER A 285 -12.35 8.40 -20.07
CA SER A 285 -12.60 8.65 -21.50
C SER A 285 -11.68 9.72 -22.07
N ALA A 286 -11.45 10.82 -21.34
CA ALA A 286 -10.58 11.91 -21.78
C ALA A 286 -9.09 11.51 -21.93
N HIS A 287 -8.64 10.48 -21.21
CA HIS A 287 -7.26 9.99 -21.24
C HIS A 287 -7.07 8.70 -22.03
N GLY A 288 -8.14 8.08 -22.53
CA GLY A 288 -8.08 6.72 -23.11
C GLY A 288 -7.60 5.68 -22.09
N ALA A 289 -7.93 5.89 -20.81
CA ALA A 289 -7.52 5.06 -19.68
C ALA A 289 -8.71 4.29 -19.09
N SER A 290 -8.44 3.38 -18.16
CA SER A 290 -9.47 2.73 -17.34
C SER A 290 -9.76 3.49 -16.06
N SER A 291 -10.95 3.31 -15.49
CA SER A 291 -11.34 3.93 -14.20
C SER A 291 -10.38 3.55 -13.06
N ALA A 292 -9.82 2.34 -13.07
CA ALA A 292 -8.80 1.92 -12.10
C ALA A 292 -7.50 2.74 -12.24
N GLU A 293 -7.07 3.04 -13.46
CA GLU A 293 -5.87 3.86 -13.70
C GLU A 293 -6.09 5.29 -13.26
N ILE A 294 -7.27 5.88 -13.54
CA ILE A 294 -7.63 7.21 -13.05
C ILE A 294 -7.67 7.26 -11.52
N ALA A 295 -8.28 6.27 -10.86
CA ALA A 295 -8.37 6.24 -9.41
C ALA A 295 -6.98 6.17 -8.74
N LEU A 296 -6.06 5.38 -9.30
CA LEU A 296 -4.67 5.31 -8.82
C LEU A 296 -3.92 6.63 -9.10
N ALA A 297 -4.07 7.21 -10.29
CA ALA A 297 -3.46 8.49 -10.65
C ALA A 297 -3.94 9.63 -9.73
N TRP A 298 -5.23 9.65 -9.39
CA TRP A 298 -5.78 10.60 -8.42
C TRP A 298 -5.14 10.46 -7.04
N LEU A 299 -4.97 9.23 -6.54
CA LEU A 299 -4.28 8.96 -5.27
C LEU A 299 -2.82 9.40 -5.31
N MET A 300 -2.11 9.12 -6.42
CA MET A 300 -0.72 9.52 -6.62
C MET A 300 -0.54 11.05 -6.69
N ALA A 301 -1.59 11.81 -6.96
CA ALA A 301 -1.58 13.26 -7.04
C ALA A 301 -1.94 13.96 -5.72
N GLN A 302 -2.39 13.24 -4.69
CA GLN A 302 -2.78 13.87 -3.41
C GLN A 302 -1.54 14.34 -2.63
N PRO A 303 -1.52 15.57 -2.09
CA PRO A 303 -0.33 16.14 -1.45
C PRO A 303 0.24 15.31 -0.29
N ALA A 304 -0.65 14.76 0.55
CA ALA A 304 -0.26 13.97 1.71
C ALA A 304 0.14 12.52 1.36
N VAL A 305 -0.12 12.04 0.14
CA VAL A 305 0.07 10.63 -0.25
C VAL A 305 1.41 10.43 -0.94
N THR A 306 2.28 9.61 -0.36
CA THR A 306 3.51 9.18 -1.01
C THR A 306 3.22 8.21 -2.16
N ALA A 307 2.47 7.14 -1.89
CA ALA A 307 2.09 6.16 -2.92
C ALA A 307 0.85 5.34 -2.49
N PRO A 308 -0.11 5.03 -3.39
CA PRO A 308 -1.12 4.03 -3.13
C PRO A 308 -0.55 2.61 -3.13
N ILE A 309 -1.13 1.76 -2.29
CA ILE A 309 -0.92 0.30 -2.29
C ILE A 309 -2.06 -0.33 -3.09
N ALA A 310 -1.70 -1.03 -4.17
CA ALA A 310 -2.63 -1.77 -5.00
C ALA A 310 -2.15 -3.21 -5.22
N SER A 311 -3.06 -4.18 -5.17
CA SER A 311 -2.76 -5.58 -5.48
C SER A 311 -3.06 -5.88 -6.94
N ALA A 312 -2.25 -6.75 -7.54
CA ALA A 312 -2.48 -7.28 -8.88
C ALA A 312 -2.53 -8.80 -8.87
N THR A 313 -3.42 -9.39 -9.68
CA THR A 313 -3.57 -10.83 -9.86
C THR A 313 -3.13 -11.29 -11.24
N SER A 314 -2.55 -10.40 -12.05
CA SER A 314 -2.01 -10.69 -13.37
C SER A 314 -0.98 -9.63 -13.79
N THR A 315 -0.09 -10.00 -14.70
CA THR A 315 0.89 -9.07 -15.30
C THR A 315 0.21 -7.95 -16.10
N ALA A 316 -0.97 -8.19 -16.68
CA ALA A 316 -1.76 -7.15 -17.34
C ALA A 316 -2.21 -6.03 -16.38
N GLN A 317 -2.52 -6.36 -15.12
CA GLN A 317 -2.82 -5.37 -14.09
C GLN A 317 -1.57 -4.60 -13.66
N ILE A 318 -0.39 -5.24 -13.66
CA ILE A 318 0.88 -4.53 -13.45
C ILE A 318 1.15 -3.54 -14.58
N ALA A 319 0.93 -3.93 -15.84
CA ALA A 319 1.04 -3.00 -16.97
C ALA A 319 0.05 -1.82 -16.84
N SER A 320 -1.12 -2.05 -16.22
CA SER A 320 -2.09 -1.00 -15.87
C SER A 320 -1.58 -0.06 -14.78
N PHE A 321 -0.86 -0.56 -13.77
CA PHE A 321 -0.20 0.29 -12.78
C PHE A 321 0.84 1.22 -13.43
N ALA A 322 1.62 0.70 -14.39
CA ALA A 322 2.58 1.52 -15.13
C ALA A 322 1.89 2.63 -15.95
N ARG A 323 0.74 2.33 -16.58
CA ARG A 323 -0.06 3.36 -17.27
C ARG A 323 -0.61 4.40 -16.29
N ALA A 324 -1.14 3.97 -15.15
CA ALA A 324 -1.63 4.87 -14.11
C ALA A 324 -0.54 5.85 -13.63
N ALA A 325 0.67 5.34 -13.40
CA ALA A 325 1.81 6.14 -12.96
C ALA A 325 2.32 7.15 -14.00
N ALA A 326 1.99 6.94 -15.28
CA ALA A 326 2.33 7.85 -16.37
C ALA A 326 1.26 8.92 -16.63
N LEU A 327 0.07 8.81 -16.02
CA LEU A 327 -1.00 9.78 -16.18
C LEU A 327 -0.70 11.07 -15.42
N THR A 328 -1.03 12.20 -16.04
CA THR A 328 -1.08 13.52 -15.39
C THR A 328 -2.50 14.04 -15.50
N LEU A 329 -3.22 14.04 -14.39
CA LEU A 329 -4.58 14.58 -14.32
C LEU A 329 -4.53 16.10 -14.21
N THR A 330 -5.43 16.80 -14.91
CA THR A 330 -5.51 18.26 -14.81
C THR A 330 -6.11 18.69 -13.46
N ALA A 331 -5.91 19.95 -13.06
CA ALA A 331 -6.51 20.49 -11.85
C ALA A 331 -8.05 20.33 -11.84
N ASP A 332 -8.71 20.58 -12.98
CA ASP A 332 -10.16 20.41 -13.13
C ASP A 332 -10.60 18.95 -12.98
N GLN A 333 -9.81 18.00 -13.50
CA GLN A 333 -10.11 16.57 -13.34
C GLN A 333 -9.92 16.11 -11.89
N LEU A 334 -8.86 16.57 -11.22
CA LEU A 334 -8.64 16.30 -9.80
C LEU A 334 -9.77 16.88 -8.94
N ALA A 335 -10.22 18.11 -9.24
CA ALA A 335 -11.35 18.76 -8.58
C ALA A 335 -12.65 18.01 -8.83
N ALA A 336 -12.96 17.66 -10.08
CA ALA A 336 -14.18 16.91 -10.42
C ALA A 336 -14.26 15.56 -9.68
N LEU A 337 -13.15 14.81 -9.63
CA LEU A 337 -13.05 13.58 -8.85
C LEU A 337 -13.18 13.85 -7.34
N GLY A 338 -12.54 14.91 -6.84
CA GLY A 338 -12.63 15.35 -5.45
C GLY A 338 -14.04 15.77 -5.01
N ASP A 339 -14.80 16.42 -5.89
CA ASP A 339 -16.17 16.87 -5.60
C ASP A 339 -17.16 15.71 -5.70
N ALA A 340 -17.06 14.87 -6.73
CA ALA A 340 -17.88 13.67 -6.86
C ALA A 340 -17.71 12.71 -5.68
N SER A 341 -16.51 12.72 -5.10
CA SER A 341 -16.12 11.88 -3.97
C SER A 341 -16.29 12.50 -2.60
N ARG A 342 -16.78 13.75 -2.49
CA ARG A 342 -16.95 14.40 -1.19
C ARG A 342 -17.87 13.56 -0.28
N PRO A 343 -17.51 13.33 0.99
CA PRO A 343 -18.44 12.75 1.95
C PRO A 343 -19.71 13.61 2.06
N GLU A 344 -20.84 12.96 2.32
CA GLU A 344 -22.09 13.67 2.65
C GLU A 344 -22.02 14.23 4.08
#